data_AF-A0A2P5WUB4-F1
#
_entry.id   AF-A0A2P5WUB4-F1
#
_cell.length_a   1.000
_cell.length_b   1.000
_cell.length_c   1.000
_cell.angle_alpha   90.00
_cell.angle_beta   90.00
_cell.angle_gamma   90.00
#
_symmetry.space_group_name_H-M   'P 1'
#
loop_
_entity.id
_entity.type
_entity.pdbx_description
1 polymer ?
#
loop_
_entity_poly.entity_id
_entity_poly.type
_entity_poly.pdbx_seq_one_letter_code
_entity_poly.pdbx_strand_id
1 'polypeptide(L)'
;MAKQMQKTSMFIEQSPGDYENGDIQKKLDDDGRPKRTGTWVTASAHIITAVIGSGVLSLAWAIAQLGWVAGPAVLMAFSFITYFTSTLLADCYRAPDPVHGKRNYTYMDVVRAYLGGRKVQLCGLAQYANLVGITIGYTITASISMVAVKRSNCFHKHGHHVKCQTSNYPFMVIFACIQLVLSQIPNFDKLSWLSIVAAIMSFAYSSIGLGLSIAKVAGEHVRTSLTGVTVGVDVSGSEKVWRTFQAIGDIAFAYAYSTVLIEIQATFGNDAPGNFLTGFGFYEPFWLIDFANICIAIHLIGAYQVFAQPLFGFVEGWCSRNWPNSKFITSEHAVDVPFYGIYYLNFFRLVWRTAYVIITAVVAMIFPFFNDFLGLIGAGSFWPLTVYFPIEMHIAQSKTPKYSFRWIWLKILSWVCLVVSLIAAAGSVQGLIQSLKTYKPFQTQE
;
A
#
# COMPACT_ATOMS: atom_id res chain seq x y z
N MET A 1 -33.34 -15.72 30.96
CA MET A 1 -32.02 -15.14 31.30
C MET A 1 -31.38 -14.45 30.09
N ALA A 2 -32.00 -13.39 29.55
CA ALA A 2 -31.47 -12.69 28.37
C ALA A 2 -31.87 -11.21 28.38
N LYS A 3 -31.30 -10.42 29.30
CA LYS A 3 -31.57 -8.96 29.39
C LYS A 3 -30.57 -8.16 30.25
N GLN A 4 -29.26 -8.42 30.16
CA GLN A 4 -28.27 -7.67 30.97
C GLN A 4 -26.85 -7.51 30.38
N MET A 5 -26.70 -7.31 29.07
CA MET A 5 -25.40 -6.92 28.45
C MET A 5 -25.57 -5.85 27.36
N GLN A 6 -26.00 -4.64 27.74
CA GLN A 6 -25.89 -3.46 26.87
C GLN A 6 -25.93 -2.15 27.67
N LYS A 7 -24.90 -1.86 28.49
CA LYS A 7 -24.77 -0.54 29.14
C LYS A 7 -23.33 -0.14 29.48
N THR A 8 -22.48 -0.02 28.46
CA THR A 8 -21.23 0.77 28.53
C THR A 8 -21.07 1.59 27.25
N SER A 9 -22.03 2.50 27.02
CA SER A 9 -21.80 3.62 26.11
C SER A 9 -21.09 4.72 26.89
N MET A 10 -20.06 5.31 26.29
CA MET A 10 -19.35 6.46 26.83
C MET A 10 -20.31 7.66 26.82
N PHE A 11 -20.90 7.98 27.98
CA PHE A 11 -21.71 9.18 28.11
C PHE A 11 -20.76 10.39 28.08
N ILE A 12 -20.93 11.23 27.06
CA ILE A 12 -20.45 12.60 27.11
C ILE A 12 -21.22 13.29 28.22
N GLU A 13 -20.52 13.91 29.17
CA GLU A 13 -21.10 14.61 30.30
C GLU A 13 -21.81 15.88 29.78
N GLN A 14 -23.13 15.81 29.64
CA GLN A 14 -23.93 16.91 29.09
C GLN A 14 -24.07 18.03 30.12
N SER A 15 -23.45 19.17 29.82
CA SER A 15 -23.74 20.42 30.54
C SER A 15 -25.18 20.88 30.24
N PRO A 16 -25.96 21.43 31.18
CA PRO A 16 -27.43 21.56 31.03
C PRO A 16 -27.95 22.65 30.07
N GLY A 17 -27.15 23.11 29.10
CA GLY A 17 -27.45 24.26 28.25
C GLY A 17 -27.88 23.96 26.80
N ASP A 18 -27.45 22.85 26.21
CA ASP A 18 -27.54 22.64 24.75
C ASP A 18 -28.84 21.92 24.32
N TYR A 19 -29.98 22.58 24.54
CA TYR A 19 -31.29 22.13 24.05
C TYR A 19 -31.69 22.77 22.70
N GLU A 20 -30.91 22.51 21.64
CA GLU A 20 -31.40 22.65 20.26
C GLU A 20 -31.13 21.37 19.44
N ASN A 21 -32.19 20.56 19.27
CA ASN A 21 -32.16 19.29 18.54
C ASN A 21 -31.75 19.40 17.05
N GLY A 22 -31.67 20.61 16.48
CA GLY A 22 -31.32 20.83 15.07
C GLY A 22 -29.81 20.84 14.77
N ASP A 23 -28.98 21.35 15.70
CA ASP A 23 -27.56 21.62 15.41
C ASP A 23 -26.63 20.46 15.75
N ILE A 24 -27.04 19.57 16.67
CA ILE A 24 -26.36 18.29 16.92
C ILE A 24 -26.47 17.40 15.67
N GLN A 25 -27.65 17.35 15.04
CA GLN A 25 -27.90 16.52 13.87
C GLN A 25 -27.14 17.01 12.62
N LYS A 26 -26.87 18.32 12.49
CA LYS A 26 -26.01 18.88 11.43
C LYS A 26 -24.52 18.47 11.54
N LYS A 27 -24.07 18.11 12.75
CA LYS A 27 -22.67 17.75 13.09
C LYS A 27 -22.41 16.24 13.09
N LEU A 28 -23.40 15.42 12.76
CA LEU A 28 -23.30 13.96 12.69
C LEU A 28 -23.61 13.44 11.27
N ASP A 29 -23.02 12.30 10.91
CA ASP A 29 -23.30 11.57 9.68
C ASP A 29 -24.52 10.63 9.82
N ASP A 30 -24.90 9.97 8.72
CA ASP A 30 -26.00 8.98 8.63
C ASP A 30 -25.87 7.77 9.57
N ASP A 31 -24.67 7.56 10.12
CA ASP A 31 -24.33 6.50 11.08
C ASP A 31 -24.23 6.99 12.55
N GLY A 32 -24.50 8.27 12.81
CA GLY A 32 -24.46 8.87 14.15
C GLY A 32 -23.07 9.21 14.67
N ARG A 33 -22.02 9.17 13.85
CA ARG A 33 -20.66 9.62 14.20
C ARG A 33 -20.43 11.09 13.85
N PRO A 34 -19.40 11.76 14.43
CA PRO A 34 -18.98 13.09 14.00
C PRO A 34 -18.81 13.17 12.48
N LYS A 35 -19.43 14.19 11.88
CA LYS A 35 -19.49 14.39 10.44
C LYS A 35 -18.11 14.49 9.82
N ARG A 36 -17.85 13.69 8.78
CA ARG A 36 -16.57 13.65 8.08
C ARG A 36 -16.29 14.97 7.36
N THR A 37 -15.02 15.36 7.34
CA THR A 37 -14.55 16.67 6.82
C THR A 37 -13.63 16.55 5.60
N GLY A 38 -13.37 15.35 5.10
CA GLY A 38 -12.50 15.14 3.94
C GLY A 38 -13.09 15.72 2.64
N THR A 39 -12.27 15.80 1.57
CA THR A 39 -12.72 16.04 0.18
C THR A 39 -12.24 14.96 -0.82
N TRP A 40 -12.86 14.81 -2.00
CA TRP A 40 -12.33 13.90 -3.05
C TRP A 40 -10.86 14.18 -3.39
N VAL A 41 -10.38 15.41 -3.22
CA VAL A 41 -8.96 15.74 -3.37
C VAL A 41 -8.12 14.95 -2.38
N THR A 42 -8.51 14.89 -1.10
CA THR A 42 -7.86 14.01 -0.11
C THR A 42 -8.08 12.53 -0.41
N ALA A 43 -9.27 12.10 -0.86
CA ALA A 43 -9.55 10.72 -1.25
C ALA A 43 -8.63 10.23 -2.36
N SER A 44 -8.62 10.96 -3.48
CA SER A 44 -7.81 10.72 -4.64
C SER A 44 -6.32 10.87 -4.30
N ALA A 45 -5.92 11.83 -3.45
CA ALA A 45 -4.55 11.90 -2.95
C ALA A 45 -4.16 10.65 -2.15
N HIS A 46 -5.05 10.07 -1.32
CA HIS A 46 -4.78 8.82 -0.62
C HIS A 46 -4.73 7.61 -1.57
N ILE A 47 -5.65 7.50 -2.54
CA ILE A 47 -5.63 6.43 -3.56
C ILE A 47 -4.38 6.56 -4.43
N ILE A 48 -4.05 7.75 -4.91
CA ILE A 48 -2.83 8.04 -5.69
C ILE A 48 -1.58 7.75 -4.86
N THR A 49 -1.55 8.13 -3.59
CA THR A 49 -0.42 7.82 -2.68
C THR A 49 -0.25 6.31 -2.46
N ALA A 50 -1.36 5.57 -2.44
CA ALA A 50 -1.38 4.11 -2.27
C ALA A 50 -1.04 3.34 -3.56
N VAL A 51 -1.53 3.79 -4.72
CA VAL A 51 -1.33 3.18 -6.05
C VAL A 51 0.01 3.57 -6.64
N ILE A 52 0.28 4.88 -6.74
CA ILE A 52 1.52 5.42 -7.29
C ILE A 52 2.60 5.40 -6.18
N GLY A 53 2.87 4.20 -5.67
CA GLY A 53 3.96 3.95 -4.71
C GLY A 53 5.11 3.18 -5.35
N SER A 54 5.79 2.36 -4.55
CA SER A 54 6.89 1.51 -5.01
C SER A 54 6.52 0.55 -6.16
N GLY A 55 5.24 0.20 -6.32
CA GLY A 55 4.78 -0.67 -7.41
C GLY A 55 4.91 -0.07 -8.79
N VAL A 56 4.77 1.26 -8.94
CA VAL A 56 4.98 1.93 -10.25
C VAL A 56 6.45 1.88 -10.67
N LEU A 57 7.38 1.84 -9.71
CA LEU A 57 8.81 1.77 -9.97
C LEU A 57 9.27 0.40 -10.49
N SER A 58 8.61 -0.71 -10.10
CA SER A 58 8.92 -2.05 -10.63
C SER A 58 8.30 -2.32 -12.01
N LEU A 59 7.29 -1.55 -12.45
CA LEU A 59 6.66 -1.72 -13.77
C LEU A 59 7.66 -1.59 -14.93
N ALA A 60 8.69 -0.74 -14.81
CA ALA A 60 9.76 -0.62 -15.81
C ALA A 60 10.40 -1.97 -16.11
N TRP A 61 10.78 -2.64 -15.02
CA TRP A 61 11.47 -3.92 -15.06
C TRP A 61 10.52 -5.03 -15.50
N ALA A 62 9.28 -5.03 -15.03
CA ALA A 62 8.26 -6.01 -15.41
C ALA A 62 7.95 -5.96 -16.93
N ILE A 63 7.77 -4.77 -17.50
CA ILE A 63 7.56 -4.60 -18.95
C ILE A 63 8.81 -4.98 -19.74
N ALA A 64 10.01 -4.73 -19.22
CA ALA A 64 11.24 -5.21 -19.86
C ALA A 64 11.35 -6.75 -19.87
N GLN A 65 10.83 -7.45 -18.85
CA GLN A 65 10.79 -8.92 -18.86
C GLN A 65 9.75 -9.48 -19.84
N LEU A 66 8.55 -8.88 -19.88
CA LEU A 66 7.41 -9.38 -20.66
C LEU A 66 7.40 -8.93 -22.13
N GLY A 67 7.99 -7.77 -22.44
CA GLY A 67 8.00 -7.17 -23.77
C GLY A 67 6.74 -6.41 -24.14
N TRP A 68 6.79 -5.79 -25.33
CA TRP A 68 5.73 -4.91 -25.85
C TRP A 68 4.39 -5.59 -26.15
N VAL A 69 4.34 -6.92 -26.27
CA VAL A 69 3.08 -7.65 -26.45
C VAL A 69 2.50 -8.07 -25.10
N ALA A 70 3.21 -8.93 -24.35
CA ALA A 70 2.68 -9.50 -23.12
C ALA A 70 2.60 -8.48 -21.98
N GLY A 71 3.54 -7.53 -21.89
CA GLY A 71 3.58 -6.53 -20.82
C GLY A 71 2.32 -5.65 -20.78
N PRO A 72 2.02 -4.89 -21.85
CA PRO A 72 0.80 -4.09 -21.92
C PRO A 72 -0.50 -4.91 -21.82
N ALA A 73 -0.54 -6.12 -22.38
CA ALA A 73 -1.69 -7.00 -22.27
C ALA A 73 -1.97 -7.44 -20.82
N VAL A 74 -0.92 -7.81 -20.08
CA VAL A 74 -1.01 -8.16 -18.65
C VAL A 74 -1.39 -6.94 -17.81
N LEU A 75 -0.81 -5.75 -18.07
CA LEU A 75 -1.22 -4.51 -17.41
C LEU A 75 -2.72 -4.22 -17.59
N MET A 76 -3.23 -4.28 -18.83
CA MET A 76 -4.65 -4.04 -19.09
C MET A 76 -5.55 -5.09 -18.43
N ALA A 77 -5.13 -6.37 -18.41
CA ALA A 77 -5.86 -7.42 -17.72
C ALA A 77 -5.94 -7.18 -16.21
N PHE A 78 -4.82 -6.87 -15.55
CA PHE A 78 -4.79 -6.55 -14.12
C PHE A 78 -5.58 -5.28 -13.79
N SER A 79 -5.51 -4.25 -14.64
CA SER A 79 -6.31 -3.03 -14.52
C SER A 79 -7.81 -3.31 -14.60
N PHE A 80 -8.25 -4.06 -15.61
CA PHE A 80 -9.67 -4.42 -15.77
C PHE A 80 -10.19 -5.29 -14.62
N ILE A 81 -9.41 -6.31 -14.21
CA ILE A 81 -9.77 -7.18 -13.09
C ILE A 81 -9.87 -6.37 -11.79
N THR A 82 -8.89 -5.52 -11.50
CA THR A 82 -8.86 -4.71 -10.27
C THR A 82 -9.97 -3.67 -10.25
N TYR A 83 -10.26 -3.02 -11.39
CA TYR A 83 -11.40 -2.12 -11.53
C TYR A 83 -12.71 -2.86 -11.26
N PHE A 84 -12.92 -4.00 -11.92
CA PHE A 84 -14.11 -4.83 -11.75
C PHE A 84 -14.28 -5.32 -10.31
N THR A 85 -13.23 -5.82 -9.65
CA THR A 85 -13.35 -6.29 -8.26
C THR A 85 -13.45 -5.16 -7.24
N SER A 86 -12.89 -3.99 -7.54
CA SER A 86 -13.04 -2.79 -6.71
C SER A 86 -14.46 -2.22 -6.75
N THR A 87 -15.18 -2.31 -7.87
CA THR A 87 -16.61 -1.93 -7.90
C THR A 87 -17.45 -2.93 -7.10
N LEU A 88 -17.20 -4.24 -7.21
CA LEU A 88 -17.84 -5.25 -6.35
C LEU A 88 -17.57 -5.00 -4.85
N LEU A 89 -16.36 -4.57 -4.49
CA LEU A 89 -15.97 -4.23 -3.12
C LEU A 89 -16.67 -2.95 -2.63
N ALA A 90 -16.76 -1.93 -3.48
CA ALA A 90 -17.43 -0.66 -3.18
C ALA A 90 -18.92 -0.88 -2.85
N ASP A 91 -19.61 -1.74 -3.61
CA ASP A 91 -21.01 -2.10 -3.31
C ASP A 91 -21.14 -2.77 -1.93
N CYS A 92 -20.13 -3.53 -1.48
CA CYS A 92 -20.13 -4.28 -0.23
C CYS A 92 -19.89 -3.43 1.04
N TYR A 93 -19.55 -2.14 0.95
CA TYR A 93 -19.16 -1.35 2.12
C TYR A 93 -20.26 -1.19 3.19
N ARG A 94 -21.54 -1.28 2.81
CA ARG A 94 -22.72 -1.33 3.71
C ARG A 94 -23.29 -2.74 3.76
N ALA A 95 -23.76 -3.16 4.94
CA ALA A 95 -24.36 -4.48 5.17
C ALA A 95 -25.58 -4.42 6.11
N PRO A 96 -26.64 -5.24 5.91
CA PRO A 96 -26.75 -6.31 4.92
C PRO A 96 -27.13 -5.82 3.51
N ASP A 97 -27.69 -4.63 3.38
CA ASP A 97 -28.11 -4.00 2.13
C ASP A 97 -27.06 -2.97 1.64
N PRO A 98 -26.72 -2.88 0.34
CA PRO A 98 -25.73 -1.93 -0.18
C PRO A 98 -26.12 -0.45 0.01
N VAL A 99 -27.42 -0.13 0.08
CA VAL A 99 -27.90 1.26 0.17
C VAL A 99 -28.24 1.63 1.61
N HIS A 100 -29.03 0.79 2.30
CA HIS A 100 -29.59 1.06 3.63
C HIS A 100 -28.87 0.31 4.76
N GLY A 101 -27.88 -0.53 4.44
CA GLY A 101 -27.12 -1.28 5.43
C GLY A 101 -26.23 -0.39 6.28
N LYS A 102 -25.87 -0.89 7.47
CA LYS A 102 -24.87 -0.27 8.33
C LYS A 102 -23.53 -0.26 7.60
N ARG A 103 -22.89 0.91 7.56
CA ARG A 103 -21.55 1.09 6.98
C ARG A 103 -20.48 0.39 7.82
N ASN A 104 -19.59 -0.34 7.14
CA ASN A 104 -18.36 -0.89 7.68
C ASN A 104 -17.22 0.09 7.36
N TYR A 105 -16.23 0.19 8.26
CA TYR A 105 -15.14 1.18 8.17
C TYR A 105 -13.78 0.55 7.85
N THR A 106 -13.69 -0.78 7.91
CA THR A 106 -12.49 -1.54 7.57
C THR A 106 -12.87 -2.71 6.66
N TYR A 107 -11.94 -3.11 5.80
CA TYR A 107 -12.09 -4.24 4.90
C TYR A 107 -12.51 -5.52 5.66
N MET A 108 -11.84 -5.81 6.78
CA MET A 108 -12.12 -6.99 7.59
C MET A 108 -13.49 -6.95 8.30
N ASP A 109 -14.04 -5.76 8.57
CA ASP A 109 -15.42 -5.63 9.07
C ASP A 109 -16.45 -6.03 7.99
N VAL A 110 -16.22 -5.67 6.73
CA VAL A 110 -17.07 -6.10 5.61
C VAL A 110 -17.04 -7.63 5.47
N VAL A 111 -15.84 -8.24 5.51
CA VAL A 111 -15.68 -9.70 5.49
C VAL A 111 -16.39 -10.35 6.68
N ARG A 112 -16.37 -9.72 7.87
CA ARG A 112 -17.11 -10.21 9.05
C ARG A 112 -18.62 -10.10 8.88
N ALA A 113 -19.12 -9.03 8.26
CA ALA A 113 -20.55 -8.82 8.03
C ALA A 113 -21.15 -9.80 7.00
N TYR A 114 -20.43 -10.08 5.91
CA TYR A 114 -20.95 -10.92 4.82
C TYR A 114 -20.53 -12.40 4.85
N LEU A 115 -19.34 -12.71 5.37
CA LEU A 115 -18.73 -14.05 5.22
C LEU A 115 -18.48 -14.76 6.55
N GLY A 116 -18.06 -14.02 7.59
CA GLY A 116 -17.90 -14.53 8.94
C GLY A 116 -16.89 -15.68 9.10
N GLY A 117 -16.88 -16.28 10.30
CA GLY A 117 -16.11 -17.50 10.62
C GLY A 117 -14.62 -17.45 10.22
N ARG A 118 -14.12 -18.59 9.70
CA ARG A 118 -12.70 -18.75 9.29
C ARG A 118 -12.27 -17.79 8.18
N LYS A 119 -13.20 -17.30 7.35
CA LYS A 119 -12.90 -16.34 6.27
C LYS A 119 -12.40 -14.99 6.81
N VAL A 120 -12.86 -14.57 7.98
CA VAL A 120 -12.36 -13.36 8.66
C VAL A 120 -10.90 -13.53 9.11
N GLN A 121 -10.54 -14.72 9.62
CA GLN A 121 -9.16 -15.01 10.05
C GLN A 121 -8.20 -15.04 8.85
N LEU A 122 -8.61 -15.66 7.74
CA LEU A 122 -7.83 -15.67 6.50
C LEU A 122 -7.69 -14.27 5.88
N CYS A 123 -8.76 -13.46 5.92
CA CYS A 123 -8.71 -12.05 5.51
C CYS A 123 -7.73 -11.25 6.36
N GLY A 124 -7.83 -11.34 7.70
CA GLY A 124 -6.91 -10.64 8.60
C GLY A 124 -5.46 -11.05 8.37
N LEU A 125 -5.17 -12.35 8.24
CA LEU A 125 -3.82 -12.83 7.94
C LEU A 125 -3.27 -12.25 6.63
N ALA A 126 -4.04 -12.32 5.55
CA ALA A 126 -3.62 -11.77 4.26
C ALA A 126 -3.48 -10.24 4.28
N GLN A 127 -4.46 -9.52 4.86
CA GLN A 127 -4.46 -8.06 4.92
C GLN A 127 -3.29 -7.56 5.75
N TYR A 128 -3.09 -8.06 6.97
CA TYR A 128 -2.00 -7.59 7.83
C TYR A 128 -0.63 -8.02 7.31
N ALA A 129 -0.47 -9.22 6.73
CA ALA A 129 0.77 -9.60 6.06
C ALA A 129 1.10 -8.65 4.89
N ASN A 130 0.10 -8.25 4.09
CA ASN A 130 0.26 -7.28 3.01
C ASN A 130 0.65 -5.88 3.54
N LEU A 131 -0.04 -5.35 4.56
CA LEU A 131 0.29 -4.05 5.16
C LEU A 131 1.73 -4.02 5.70
N VAL A 132 2.16 -5.09 6.39
CA VAL A 132 3.53 -5.24 6.87
C VAL A 132 4.53 -5.28 5.71
N GLY A 133 4.26 -6.11 4.70
CA GLY A 133 5.06 -6.20 3.49
C GLY A 133 5.25 -4.84 2.81
N ILE A 134 4.18 -4.08 2.61
CA ILE A 134 4.23 -2.74 2.01
C ILE A 134 5.14 -1.79 2.81
N THR A 135 5.03 -1.75 4.13
CA THR A 135 5.88 -0.89 4.97
C THR A 135 7.38 -1.25 4.92
N ILE A 136 7.71 -2.54 4.79
CA ILE A 136 9.08 -3.01 4.56
C ILE A 136 9.54 -2.59 3.15
N GLY A 137 8.70 -2.82 2.13
CA GLY A 137 8.98 -2.46 0.75
C GLY A 137 9.26 -0.97 0.57
N TYR A 138 8.50 -0.10 1.23
CA TYR A 138 8.75 1.36 1.22
C TYR A 138 10.06 1.75 1.89
N THR A 139 10.45 1.08 2.98
CA THR A 139 11.75 1.29 3.64
C THR A 139 12.91 0.93 2.69
N ILE A 140 12.79 -0.19 1.97
CA ILE A 140 13.74 -0.58 0.92
C ILE A 140 13.78 0.49 -0.19
N THR A 141 12.62 0.83 -0.75
CA THR A 141 12.49 1.74 -1.90
C THR A 141 13.06 3.13 -1.60
N ALA A 142 12.70 3.72 -0.45
CA ALA A 142 13.19 5.05 -0.06
C ALA A 142 14.71 5.05 0.11
N SER A 143 15.28 3.97 0.65
CA SER A 143 16.73 3.85 0.79
C SER A 143 17.44 3.77 -0.56
N ILE A 144 16.90 3.02 -1.53
CA ILE A 144 17.45 2.90 -2.89
C ILE A 144 17.43 4.25 -3.60
N SER A 145 16.34 5.01 -3.50
CA SER A 145 16.25 6.37 -4.06
C SER A 145 17.30 7.31 -3.44
N MET A 146 17.49 7.29 -2.13
CA MET A 146 18.53 8.13 -1.50
C MET A 146 19.96 7.68 -1.84
N VAL A 147 20.18 6.38 -2.08
CA VAL A 147 21.45 5.88 -2.64
C VAL A 147 21.67 6.37 -4.06
N ALA A 148 20.62 6.44 -4.89
CA ALA A 148 20.71 7.01 -6.24
C ALA A 148 21.12 8.49 -6.22
N VAL A 149 20.52 9.31 -5.33
CA VAL A 149 20.93 10.72 -5.11
C VAL A 149 22.41 10.82 -4.72
N LYS A 150 22.85 10.04 -3.72
CA LYS A 150 24.24 10.09 -3.26
C LYS A 150 25.23 9.61 -4.32
N ARG A 151 24.86 8.61 -5.12
CA ARG A 151 25.66 8.09 -6.24
C ARG A 151 25.75 9.09 -7.40
N SER A 152 24.63 9.74 -7.74
CA SER A 152 24.54 10.83 -8.73
C SER A 152 25.46 12.00 -8.35
N ASN A 153 25.36 12.51 -7.11
CA ASN A 153 26.26 13.56 -6.60
C ASN A 153 27.74 13.15 -6.59
N CYS A 154 28.03 11.88 -6.31
CA CYS A 154 29.40 11.36 -6.37
C CYS A 154 29.97 11.39 -7.80
N PHE A 155 29.18 10.97 -8.80
CA PHE A 155 29.57 11.07 -10.22
C PHE A 155 29.67 12.52 -10.69
N HIS A 156 28.76 13.40 -10.28
CA HIS A 156 28.82 14.82 -10.63
C HIS A 156 30.11 15.49 -10.11
N LYS A 157 30.54 15.14 -8.89
CA LYS A 157 31.74 15.72 -8.28
C LYS A 157 33.08 15.15 -8.78
N HIS A 158 33.13 13.87 -9.17
CA HIS A 158 34.39 13.16 -9.47
C HIS A 158 34.46 12.56 -10.88
N GLY A 159 33.42 12.75 -11.70
CA GLY A 159 33.26 12.15 -13.02
C GLY A 159 32.83 10.68 -12.99
N HIS A 160 32.46 10.14 -14.15
CA HIS A 160 32.03 8.74 -14.30
C HIS A 160 33.15 7.70 -14.18
N HIS A 161 34.41 8.15 -14.07
CA HIS A 161 35.59 7.27 -14.04
C HIS A 161 35.85 6.64 -12.65
N VAL A 162 35.17 7.11 -11.59
CA VAL A 162 35.33 6.58 -10.23
C VAL A 162 34.22 5.60 -9.84
N LYS A 163 34.55 4.60 -9.01
CA LYS A 163 33.57 3.67 -8.44
C LYS A 163 32.82 4.32 -7.26
N CYS A 164 31.68 4.96 -7.55
CA CYS A 164 30.76 5.50 -6.54
C CYS A 164 29.89 4.40 -5.90
N GLN A 165 30.48 3.58 -5.02
CA GLN A 165 29.73 2.64 -4.17
C GLN A 165 29.08 3.38 -2.99
N THR A 166 27.89 2.95 -2.57
CA THR A 166 27.17 3.52 -1.42
C THR A 166 26.24 2.46 -0.83
N SER A 167 26.20 2.38 0.50
CA SER A 167 25.39 1.41 1.22
C SER A 167 23.95 1.91 1.47
N ASN A 168 22.97 1.00 1.40
CA ASN A 168 21.56 1.29 1.65
C ASN A 168 21.22 1.47 3.14
N TYR A 169 21.91 0.75 4.04
CA TYR A 169 21.52 0.67 5.46
C TYR A 169 21.42 2.02 6.18
N PRO A 170 22.33 2.99 6.00
CA PRO A 170 22.21 4.31 6.64
C PRO A 170 20.91 5.02 6.26
N PHE A 171 20.46 4.89 5.01
CA PHE A 171 19.21 5.49 4.53
C PHE A 171 17.97 4.74 5.02
N MET A 172 18.04 3.41 5.17
CA MET A 172 16.98 2.64 5.85
C MET A 172 16.82 3.07 7.31
N VAL A 173 17.92 3.29 8.03
CA VAL A 173 17.91 3.79 9.41
C VAL A 173 17.34 5.21 9.49
N ILE A 174 17.76 6.12 8.61
CA ILE A 174 17.20 7.50 8.55
C ILE A 174 15.69 7.46 8.29
N PHE A 175 15.23 6.66 7.32
CA PHE A 175 13.81 6.51 7.03
C PHE A 175 13.05 5.93 8.24
N ALA A 176 13.59 4.89 8.89
CA ALA A 176 13.01 4.33 10.11
C ALA A 176 12.93 5.34 11.25
N CYS A 177 13.95 6.19 11.46
CA CYS A 177 13.90 7.28 12.44
C CYS A 177 12.79 8.30 12.16
N ILE A 178 12.56 8.65 10.89
CA ILE A 178 11.44 9.51 10.49
C ILE A 178 10.10 8.81 10.79
N GLN A 179 9.97 7.53 10.45
CA GLN A 179 8.75 6.76 10.73
C GLN A 179 8.52 6.52 12.22
N LEU A 180 9.57 6.43 13.04
CA LEU A 180 9.44 6.34 14.50
C LEU A 180 8.75 7.57 15.09
N VAL A 181 9.09 8.77 14.61
CA VAL A 181 8.44 10.02 15.03
C VAL A 181 7.01 10.10 14.47
N LEU A 182 6.83 9.92 13.16
CA LEU A 182 5.53 10.07 12.51
C LEU A 182 4.51 9.02 12.97
N SER A 183 4.95 7.79 13.26
CA SER A 183 4.06 6.74 13.77
C SER A 183 3.45 7.09 15.13
N GLN A 184 4.02 8.00 15.92
CA GLN A 184 3.37 8.42 17.18
C GLN A 184 2.13 9.29 16.96
N ILE A 185 1.93 9.85 15.76
CA ILE A 185 0.77 10.68 15.46
C ILE A 185 -0.50 9.78 15.46
N PRO A 186 -1.49 10.02 16.34
CA PRO A 186 -2.56 9.03 16.58
C PRO A 186 -3.56 8.88 15.43
N ASN A 187 -3.85 9.96 14.71
CA ASN A 187 -4.95 10.03 13.75
C ASN A 187 -4.44 10.33 12.33
N PHE A 188 -4.99 9.58 11.37
CA PHE A 188 -4.74 9.76 9.95
C PHE A 188 -5.18 11.13 9.41
N ASP A 189 -6.23 11.73 9.97
CA ASP A 189 -6.71 13.07 9.58
C ASP A 189 -5.64 14.16 9.80
N LYS A 190 -4.83 14.02 10.86
CA LYS A 190 -3.68 14.91 11.14
C LYS A 190 -2.51 14.73 10.16
N LEU A 191 -2.54 13.66 9.36
CA LEU A 191 -1.56 13.31 8.31
C LEU A 191 -2.13 13.49 6.88
N SER A 192 -3.35 13.99 6.74
CA SER A 192 -4.00 14.23 5.44
C SER A 192 -3.16 15.12 4.50
N TRP A 193 -2.60 16.21 5.03
CA TRP A 193 -1.67 17.10 4.32
C TRP A 193 -0.45 16.35 3.75
N LEU A 194 0.03 15.34 4.48
CA LEU A 194 1.23 14.59 4.14
C LEU A 194 0.96 13.64 2.96
N SER A 195 -0.28 13.16 2.81
CA SER A 195 -0.73 12.46 1.59
C SER A 195 -0.95 13.38 0.39
N ILE A 196 -1.31 14.65 0.59
CA ILE A 196 -1.34 15.64 -0.50
C ILE A 196 0.07 15.90 -1.01
N VAL A 197 1.04 16.09 -0.10
CA VAL A 197 2.47 16.21 -0.45
C VAL A 197 2.95 14.97 -1.21
N ALA A 198 2.64 13.76 -0.70
CA ALA A 198 3.00 12.52 -1.38
C ALA A 198 2.42 12.46 -2.80
N ALA A 199 1.13 12.71 -2.99
CA ALA A 199 0.51 12.75 -4.33
C ALA A 199 1.20 13.74 -5.30
N ILE A 200 1.56 14.94 -4.83
CA ILE A 200 2.31 15.92 -5.65
C ILE A 200 3.70 15.39 -6.02
N MET A 201 4.45 14.84 -5.05
CA MET A 201 5.75 14.21 -5.31
C MET A 201 5.63 13.07 -6.32
N SER A 202 4.54 12.30 -6.25
CA SER A 202 4.20 11.20 -7.14
C SER A 202 4.06 11.64 -8.59
N PHE A 203 3.29 12.71 -8.85
CA PHE A 203 3.20 13.29 -10.19
C PHE A 203 4.54 13.88 -10.63
N ALA A 204 5.32 14.49 -9.73
CA ALA A 204 6.62 15.06 -10.06
C ALA A 204 7.61 13.98 -10.55
N TYR A 205 7.87 12.92 -9.78
CA TYR A 205 8.81 11.87 -10.22
C TYR A 205 8.29 11.07 -11.42
N SER A 206 6.97 10.90 -11.55
CA SER A 206 6.38 10.19 -12.70
C SER A 206 6.51 11.01 -13.99
N SER A 207 6.28 12.33 -13.92
CA SER A 207 6.44 13.26 -15.05
C SER A 207 7.90 13.41 -15.47
N ILE A 208 8.82 13.46 -14.50
CA ILE A 208 10.25 13.41 -14.77
C ILE A 208 10.61 12.08 -15.44
N GLY A 209 10.14 10.97 -14.87
CA GLY A 209 10.31 9.63 -15.43
C GLY A 209 9.89 9.55 -16.90
N LEU A 210 8.76 10.17 -17.27
CA LEU A 210 8.27 10.27 -18.66
C LEU A 210 9.13 11.17 -19.56
N GLY A 211 9.37 12.42 -19.14
CA GLY A 211 10.09 13.40 -19.96
C GLY A 211 11.52 12.92 -20.26
N LEU A 212 12.10 12.22 -19.30
CA LEU A 212 13.34 11.46 -19.48
C LEU A 212 13.19 10.36 -20.56
N SER A 213 12.25 9.41 -20.48
CA SER A 213 12.11 8.33 -21.49
C SER A 213 12.08 8.83 -22.93
N ILE A 214 11.26 9.86 -23.16
CA ILE A 214 10.97 10.38 -24.50
C ILE A 214 12.28 10.82 -25.18
N ALA A 215 13.13 11.53 -24.46
CA ALA A 215 14.39 12.00 -25.01
C ALA A 215 15.40 10.85 -25.23
N LYS A 216 15.30 9.69 -24.54
CA LYS A 216 16.23 8.56 -24.71
C LYS A 216 15.98 7.85 -26.04
N VAL A 217 14.71 7.63 -26.35
CA VAL A 217 14.24 7.10 -27.64
C VAL A 217 14.51 8.10 -28.77
N ALA A 218 14.51 9.40 -28.48
CA ALA A 218 14.85 10.44 -29.47
C ALA A 218 16.36 10.60 -29.73
N GLY A 219 17.21 10.38 -28.72
CA GLY A 219 18.66 10.62 -28.78
C GLY A 219 19.52 9.41 -29.16
N GLU A 220 19.03 8.19 -28.94
CA GLU A 220 19.77 6.94 -29.21
C GLU A 220 18.88 5.86 -29.83
N HIS A 221 19.48 4.97 -30.62
CA HIS A 221 18.75 3.82 -31.18
C HIS A 221 18.58 2.71 -30.14
N VAL A 222 17.57 2.87 -29.28
CA VAL A 222 17.24 1.91 -28.21
C VAL A 222 16.72 0.60 -28.81
N ARG A 223 17.40 -0.52 -28.53
CA ARG A 223 16.90 -1.86 -28.85
C ARG A 223 15.68 -2.18 -27.97
N THR A 224 14.57 -2.53 -28.60
CA THR A 224 13.37 -3.03 -27.92
C THR A 224 12.97 -4.39 -28.49
N SER A 225 12.19 -5.17 -27.72
CA SER A 225 11.81 -6.54 -28.07
C SER A 225 10.31 -6.77 -27.84
N LEU A 226 9.67 -7.46 -28.79
CA LEU A 226 8.26 -7.87 -28.68
C LEU A 226 8.00 -8.81 -27.49
N THR A 227 9.01 -9.61 -27.12
CA THR A 227 8.92 -10.66 -26.07
C THR A 227 9.79 -10.37 -24.84
N GLY A 228 10.28 -9.14 -24.69
CA GLY A 228 11.13 -8.72 -23.58
C GLY A 228 12.55 -9.27 -23.72
N VAL A 229 13.22 -9.49 -22.58
CA VAL A 229 14.58 -10.05 -22.50
C VAL A 229 14.75 -11.29 -23.38
N THR A 230 15.85 -11.36 -24.12
CA THR A 230 16.09 -12.36 -25.17
C THR A 230 16.94 -13.53 -24.65
N VAL A 231 16.48 -14.75 -24.93
CA VAL A 231 17.14 -15.98 -24.45
C VAL A 231 18.45 -16.19 -25.21
N GLY A 232 19.52 -16.47 -24.47
CA GLY A 232 20.87 -16.69 -25.04
C GLY A 232 21.66 -15.41 -25.34
N VAL A 233 21.06 -14.23 -25.12
CA VAL A 233 21.74 -12.93 -25.21
C VAL A 233 21.67 -12.21 -23.87
N ASP A 234 20.47 -12.05 -23.31
CA ASP A 234 20.26 -11.32 -22.05
C ASP A 234 20.14 -12.26 -20.82
N VAL A 235 19.55 -13.45 -21.01
CA VAL A 235 19.22 -14.40 -19.93
C VAL A 235 19.22 -15.86 -20.42
N SER A 236 19.30 -16.81 -19.49
CA SER A 236 19.01 -18.22 -19.78
C SER A 236 17.50 -18.48 -19.95
N GLY A 237 17.13 -19.61 -20.57
CA GLY A 237 15.72 -19.94 -20.82
C GLY A 237 14.89 -20.12 -19.55
N SER A 238 15.45 -20.77 -18.53
CA SER A 238 14.82 -20.93 -17.21
C SER A 238 14.69 -19.60 -16.47
N GLU A 239 15.73 -18.77 -16.52
CA GLU A 239 15.72 -17.43 -15.94
C GLU A 239 14.67 -16.51 -16.59
N LYS A 240 14.48 -16.58 -17.91
CA LYS A 240 13.38 -15.85 -18.58
C LYS A 240 12.02 -16.24 -18.02
N VAL A 241 11.78 -17.52 -17.77
CA VAL A 241 10.52 -18.02 -17.18
C VAL A 241 10.32 -17.48 -15.76
N TRP A 242 11.33 -17.59 -14.90
CA TRP A 242 11.21 -17.11 -13.52
C TRP A 242 11.04 -15.58 -13.42
N ARG A 243 11.83 -14.81 -14.19
CA ARG A 243 11.69 -13.35 -14.26
C ARG A 243 10.34 -12.92 -14.84
N THR A 244 9.79 -13.67 -15.80
CA THR A 244 8.43 -13.47 -16.34
C THR A 244 7.36 -13.67 -15.27
N PHE A 245 7.48 -14.71 -14.44
CA PHE A 245 6.55 -14.97 -13.34
C PHE A 245 6.65 -13.89 -12.24
N GLN A 246 7.87 -13.50 -11.87
CA GLN A 246 8.10 -12.39 -10.94
C GLN A 246 7.52 -11.07 -11.46
N ALA A 247 7.69 -10.74 -12.74
CA ALA A 247 7.14 -9.54 -13.37
C ALA A 247 5.60 -9.46 -13.29
N ILE A 248 4.91 -10.61 -13.33
CA ILE A 248 3.46 -10.68 -13.10
C ILE A 248 3.12 -10.33 -11.65
N GLY A 249 3.94 -10.75 -10.68
CA GLY A 249 3.81 -10.37 -9.26
C GLY A 249 4.06 -8.88 -9.03
N ASP A 250 5.06 -8.30 -9.67
CA ASP A 250 5.35 -6.86 -9.62
C ASP A 250 4.20 -6.03 -10.19
N ILE A 251 3.62 -6.46 -11.31
CA ILE A 251 2.38 -5.87 -11.86
C ILE A 251 1.24 -6.01 -10.86
N ALA A 252 1.03 -7.19 -10.27
CA ALA A 252 -0.02 -7.42 -9.28
C ALA A 252 0.11 -6.48 -8.06
N PHE A 253 1.34 -6.22 -7.62
CA PHE A 253 1.64 -5.29 -6.52
C PHE A 253 1.25 -3.84 -6.84
N ALA A 254 1.46 -3.38 -8.08
CA ALA A 254 1.06 -2.03 -8.52
C ALA A 254 -0.46 -1.78 -8.45
N TYR A 255 -1.28 -2.84 -8.37
CA TYR A 255 -2.74 -2.78 -8.24
C TYR A 255 -3.27 -3.12 -6.81
N ALA A 256 -2.41 -3.24 -5.79
CA ALA A 256 -2.77 -3.73 -4.45
C ALA A 256 -3.56 -2.74 -3.54
N TYR A 257 -4.00 -1.59 -4.07
CA TYR A 257 -4.70 -0.54 -3.31
C TYR A 257 -6.11 -0.94 -2.80
N SER A 258 -6.70 -1.99 -3.38
CA SER A 258 -7.98 -2.58 -2.96
C SER A 258 -8.06 -2.89 -1.45
N THR A 259 -6.90 -3.16 -0.84
CA THR A 259 -6.72 -3.55 0.57
C THR A 259 -6.92 -2.44 1.59
N VAL A 260 -6.92 -1.18 1.14
CA VAL A 260 -7.21 0.02 1.94
C VAL A 260 -8.41 0.80 1.37
N LEU A 261 -9.11 0.24 0.37
CA LEU A 261 -10.17 0.95 -0.36
C LEU A 261 -11.38 1.23 0.54
N ILE A 262 -11.75 0.33 1.45
CA ILE A 262 -12.87 0.54 2.38
C ILE A 262 -12.54 1.64 3.40
N GLU A 263 -11.30 1.63 3.89
CA GLU A 263 -10.76 2.60 4.84
C GLU A 263 -10.70 4.01 4.20
N ILE A 264 -10.37 4.11 2.90
CA ILE A 264 -10.44 5.37 2.15
C ILE A 264 -11.91 5.75 1.84
N GLN A 265 -12.76 4.82 1.42
CA GLN A 265 -14.20 5.08 1.19
C GLN A 265 -14.93 5.53 2.47
N ALA A 266 -14.45 5.14 3.64
CA ALA A 266 -14.96 5.61 4.93
C ALA A 266 -14.77 7.12 5.17
N THR A 267 -14.18 7.87 4.24
CA THR A 267 -14.05 9.34 4.34
C THR A 267 -14.87 10.14 3.29
N PHE A 268 -15.65 9.52 2.38
CA PHE A 268 -16.10 10.20 1.12
C PHE A 268 -17.54 10.07 0.58
N GLY A 269 -17.91 11.03 -0.31
CA GLY A 269 -19.16 11.14 -1.12
C GLY A 269 -19.00 12.07 -2.36
N ASN A 270 -19.85 11.89 -3.38
CA ASN A 270 -19.57 11.78 -4.86
C ASN A 270 -19.25 13.04 -5.74
N ASP A 271 -18.22 12.97 -6.63
CA ASP A 271 -18.31 13.11 -8.12
C ASP A 271 -16.96 13.29 -8.88
N ALA A 272 -16.88 12.72 -10.11
CA ALA A 272 -16.01 13.09 -11.27
C ALA A 272 -14.49 12.66 -11.30
N PRO A 273 -13.72 12.80 -12.42
CA PRO A 273 -13.05 11.66 -13.10
C PRO A 273 -11.51 11.82 -13.36
N GLY A 274 -10.84 10.92 -14.10
CA GLY A 274 -9.38 10.99 -14.37
C GLY A 274 -8.82 10.19 -15.58
N ASN A 275 -7.50 10.36 -15.85
CA ASN A 275 -6.58 9.63 -16.78
C ASN A 275 -5.24 10.43 -16.86
N PHE A 276 -4.07 9.99 -17.36
CA PHE A 276 -3.32 8.70 -17.40
C PHE A 276 -1.83 9.06 -17.66
N LEU A 277 -0.85 8.22 -17.29
CA LEU A 277 0.61 8.49 -17.47
C LEU A 277 1.43 7.24 -17.88
N THR A 278 2.66 7.51 -18.35
CA THR A 278 3.81 6.62 -18.61
C THR A 278 5.08 7.31 -18.01
N GLY A 279 6.35 6.90 -18.12
CA GLY A 279 6.94 5.60 -18.51
C GLY A 279 8.41 5.67 -19.02
N PHE A 280 9.40 5.76 -18.11
CA PHE A 280 10.80 5.25 -18.23
C PHE A 280 12.01 6.00 -18.87
N GLY A 281 12.58 6.99 -18.17
CA GLY A 281 13.99 6.94 -17.72
C GLY A 281 15.14 7.47 -18.61
N PHE A 282 16.07 8.18 -17.97
CA PHE A 282 17.36 8.66 -18.49
C PHE A 282 18.29 9.02 -17.31
N TYR A 283 19.56 9.32 -17.62
CA TYR A 283 20.61 9.61 -16.64
C TYR A 283 21.27 10.98 -16.74
N GLU A 284 20.71 11.92 -17.52
CA GLU A 284 21.00 13.36 -17.40
C GLU A 284 19.72 14.20 -17.59
N PRO A 285 19.59 15.37 -16.93
CA PRO A 285 20.57 16.02 -16.06
C PRO A 285 20.49 15.56 -14.59
N PHE A 286 21.64 15.51 -13.92
CA PHE A 286 21.81 15.01 -12.54
C PHE A 286 20.82 15.61 -11.53
N TRP A 287 20.62 16.94 -11.56
CA TRP A 287 19.72 17.64 -10.64
C TRP A 287 18.27 17.16 -10.74
N LEU A 288 17.83 16.75 -11.93
CA LEU A 288 16.45 16.31 -12.18
C LEU A 288 16.23 14.87 -11.67
N ILE A 289 17.26 14.04 -11.74
CA ILE A 289 17.28 12.67 -11.18
C ILE A 289 17.33 12.71 -9.67
N ASP A 290 18.16 13.60 -9.10
CA ASP A 290 18.23 13.83 -7.67
C ASP A 290 16.89 14.31 -7.13
N PHE A 291 16.28 15.31 -7.79
CA PHE A 291 14.97 15.81 -7.45
C PHE A 291 13.89 14.72 -7.53
N ALA A 292 13.85 13.91 -8.61
CA ALA A 292 12.90 12.80 -8.70
C ALA A 292 13.08 11.75 -7.59
N ASN A 293 14.32 11.40 -7.22
CA ASN A 293 14.57 10.46 -6.14
C ASN A 293 14.26 11.04 -4.76
N ILE A 294 14.46 12.34 -4.54
CA ILE A 294 14.00 13.05 -3.35
C ILE A 294 12.47 13.05 -3.28
N CYS A 295 11.77 13.29 -4.40
CA CYS A 295 10.32 13.16 -4.48
C CYS A 295 9.84 11.75 -4.11
N ILE A 296 10.49 10.69 -4.63
CA ILE A 296 10.17 9.30 -4.25
C ILE A 296 10.37 9.09 -2.74
N ALA A 297 11.50 9.52 -2.18
CA ALA A 297 11.76 9.38 -0.75
C ALA A 297 10.71 10.10 0.12
N ILE A 298 10.32 11.32 -0.25
CA ILE A 298 9.28 12.10 0.46
C ILE A 298 7.90 11.45 0.30
N HIS A 299 7.53 10.98 -0.90
CA HIS A 299 6.27 10.24 -1.13
C HIS A 299 6.14 9.05 -0.17
N LEU A 300 7.19 8.23 -0.12
CA LEU A 300 7.19 6.99 0.66
C LEU A 300 7.10 7.24 2.16
N ILE A 301 7.52 8.41 2.65
CA ILE A 301 7.29 8.81 4.03
C ILE A 301 5.79 8.82 4.34
N GLY A 302 4.98 9.37 3.44
CA GLY A 302 3.52 9.44 3.61
C GLY A 302 2.79 8.15 3.29
N ALA A 303 3.17 7.48 2.21
CA ALA A 303 2.60 6.18 1.87
C ALA A 303 2.78 5.18 3.03
N TYR A 304 3.93 5.15 3.71
CA TYR A 304 4.13 4.31 4.89
C TYR A 304 3.05 4.53 5.97
N GLN A 305 2.70 5.79 6.26
CA GLN A 305 1.67 6.09 7.25
C GLN A 305 0.26 5.64 6.80
N VAL A 306 -0.07 5.74 5.51
CA VAL A 306 -1.35 5.23 4.96
C VAL A 306 -1.54 3.73 5.24
N PHE A 307 -0.48 2.92 5.10
CA PHE A 307 -0.57 1.47 5.31
C PHE A 307 -0.28 1.03 6.77
N ALA A 308 0.51 1.79 7.53
CA ALA A 308 0.82 1.45 8.93
C ALA A 308 -0.33 1.79 9.91
N GLN A 309 -1.04 2.90 9.71
CA GLN A 309 -2.09 3.35 10.65
C GLN A 309 -3.27 2.37 10.79
N PRO A 310 -3.78 1.70 9.72
CA PRO A 310 -4.80 0.66 9.86
C PRO A 310 -4.35 -0.54 10.71
N LEU A 311 -3.07 -0.93 10.61
CA LEU A 311 -2.49 -1.99 11.44
C LEU A 311 -2.37 -1.55 12.91
N PHE A 312 -1.92 -0.32 13.15
CA PHE A 312 -1.86 0.25 14.51
C PHE A 312 -3.25 0.31 15.16
N GLY A 313 -4.24 0.86 14.45
CA GLY A 313 -5.63 0.93 14.92
C GLY A 313 -6.23 -0.43 15.21
N PHE A 314 -5.92 -1.45 14.40
CA PHE A 314 -6.34 -2.82 14.69
C PHE A 314 -5.72 -3.38 15.97
N VAL A 315 -4.39 -3.33 16.11
CA VAL A 315 -3.68 -3.92 17.27
C VAL A 315 -4.03 -3.18 18.56
N GLU A 316 -4.03 -1.85 18.55
CA GLU A 316 -4.46 -1.04 19.71
C GLU A 316 -5.92 -1.31 20.08
N GLY A 317 -6.82 -1.34 19.10
CA GLY A 317 -8.23 -1.63 19.32
C GLY A 317 -8.48 -3.07 19.79
N TRP A 318 -7.66 -4.04 19.40
CA TRP A 318 -7.73 -5.42 19.89
C TRP A 318 -7.19 -5.55 21.33
N CYS A 319 -6.01 -4.99 21.61
CA CYS A 319 -5.43 -4.99 22.95
C CYS A 319 -6.31 -4.28 23.97
N SER A 320 -6.86 -3.10 23.62
CA SER A 320 -7.76 -2.34 24.51
C SER A 320 -9.04 -3.11 24.86
N ARG A 321 -9.61 -3.86 23.90
CA ARG A 321 -10.79 -4.70 24.14
C ARG A 321 -10.50 -5.94 24.99
N ASN A 322 -9.31 -6.53 24.85
CA ASN A 322 -8.95 -7.77 25.55
C ASN A 322 -8.39 -7.53 26.96
N TRP A 323 -7.75 -6.38 27.20
CA TRP A 323 -7.16 -6.02 28.50
C TRP A 323 -7.62 -4.62 28.96
N PRO A 324 -8.94 -4.37 29.13
CA PRO A 324 -9.48 -3.05 29.46
C PRO A 324 -8.95 -2.49 30.79
N ASN A 325 -8.63 -3.37 31.74
CA ASN A 325 -8.12 -3.01 33.07
C ASN A 325 -6.61 -2.69 33.09
N SER A 326 -5.89 -2.86 31.98
CA SER A 326 -4.45 -2.62 31.92
C SER A 326 -4.13 -1.14 31.71
N LYS A 327 -3.69 -0.45 32.76
CA LYS A 327 -3.28 0.96 32.70
C LYS A 327 -2.22 1.24 31.62
N PHE A 328 -1.35 0.29 31.31
CA PHE A 328 -0.36 0.41 30.23
C PHE A 328 -1.02 0.55 28.84
N ILE A 329 -2.15 -0.13 28.63
CA ILE A 329 -2.88 -0.20 27.36
C ILE A 329 -3.95 0.90 27.26
N THR A 330 -4.69 1.17 28.33
CA THR A 330 -5.88 2.05 28.28
C THR A 330 -5.68 3.45 28.85
N SER A 331 -4.60 3.72 29.60
CA SER A 331 -4.35 5.05 30.17
C SER A 331 -3.69 5.98 29.16
N GLU A 332 -4.27 7.17 28.97
CA GLU A 332 -3.62 8.28 28.26
C GLU A 332 -3.10 9.29 29.28
N HIS A 333 -1.89 9.79 29.05
CA HIS A 333 -1.17 10.72 29.94
C HIS A 333 -0.98 12.03 29.19
N ALA A 334 -1.55 13.11 29.71
CA ALA A 334 -1.36 14.44 29.15
C ALA A 334 0.09 14.91 29.39
N VAL A 335 0.82 15.15 28.30
CA VAL A 335 2.16 15.75 28.29
C VAL A 335 2.06 17.07 27.55
N ASP A 336 2.46 18.17 28.19
CA ASP A 336 2.55 19.45 27.49
C ASP A 336 3.82 19.47 26.64
N VAL A 337 3.65 19.57 25.32
CA VAL A 337 4.76 19.55 24.35
C VAL A 337 4.95 20.97 23.80
N PRO A 338 6.12 21.59 23.99
CA PRO A 338 6.39 22.93 23.47
C PRO A 338 6.03 23.06 21.98
N PHE A 339 5.33 24.13 21.63
CA PHE A 339 4.82 24.45 20.28
C PHE A 339 3.77 23.48 19.68
N TYR A 340 3.41 22.38 20.35
CA TYR A 340 2.35 21.44 19.93
C TYR A 340 1.16 21.41 20.89
N GLY A 341 1.35 21.84 22.15
CA GLY A 341 0.35 21.82 23.21
C GLY A 341 0.18 20.44 23.84
N ILE A 342 -0.98 20.19 24.45
CA ILE A 342 -1.25 18.96 25.20
C ILE A 342 -1.32 17.76 24.25
N TYR A 343 -0.36 16.86 24.39
CA TYR A 343 -0.28 15.59 23.70
C TYR A 343 -0.66 14.43 24.65
N TYR A 344 -1.58 13.58 24.21
CA TYR A 344 -2.05 12.43 24.98
C TYR A 344 -1.18 11.20 24.68
N LEU A 345 -0.26 10.89 25.59
CA LEU A 345 0.69 9.80 25.47
C LEU A 345 0.12 8.50 26.07
N ASN A 346 0.08 7.46 25.25
CA ASN A 346 -0.27 6.10 25.67
C ASN A 346 0.99 5.22 25.59
N PHE A 347 1.36 4.57 26.70
CA PHE A 347 2.62 3.83 26.78
C PHE A 347 2.63 2.57 25.90
N PHE A 348 1.50 1.84 25.80
CA PHE A 348 1.37 0.73 24.86
C PHE A 348 1.55 1.19 23.41
N ARG A 349 0.87 2.26 22.99
CA ARG A 349 1.00 2.87 21.64
C ARG A 349 2.47 3.20 21.35
N LEU A 350 3.15 3.88 22.27
CA LEU A 350 4.56 4.25 22.12
C LEU A 350 5.46 3.02 21.91
N VAL A 351 5.39 2.04 22.81
CA VAL A 351 6.23 0.84 22.76
C VAL A 351 5.92 -0.03 21.54
N TRP A 352 4.64 -0.29 21.26
CA TRP A 352 4.21 -1.13 20.12
C TRP A 352 4.59 -0.50 18.77
N ARG A 353 4.25 0.78 18.54
CA ARG A 353 4.57 1.45 17.26
C ARG A 353 6.09 1.58 17.07
N THR A 354 6.85 1.81 18.15
CA THR A 354 8.32 1.81 18.12
C THR A 354 8.88 0.45 17.74
N ALA A 355 8.45 -0.63 18.41
CA ALA A 355 8.87 -1.99 18.10
C ALA A 355 8.53 -2.39 16.65
N TYR A 356 7.35 -1.99 16.17
CA TYR A 356 6.92 -2.24 14.79
C TYR A 356 7.86 -1.64 13.74
N VAL A 357 8.19 -0.35 13.88
CA VAL A 357 9.08 0.34 12.92
C VAL A 357 10.48 -0.25 12.97
N ILE A 358 11.00 -0.59 14.16
CA ILE A 358 12.31 -1.24 14.31
C ILE A 358 12.33 -2.61 13.64
N ILE A 359 11.32 -3.46 13.89
CA ILE A 359 11.25 -4.81 13.31
C ILE A 359 11.14 -4.74 11.78
N THR A 360 10.26 -3.90 11.25
CA THR A 360 10.10 -3.76 9.78
C THR A 360 11.35 -3.20 9.11
N ALA A 361 12.05 -2.25 9.74
CA ALA A 361 13.34 -1.77 9.25
C ALA A 361 14.43 -2.85 9.30
N VAL A 362 14.50 -3.67 10.35
CA VAL A 362 15.46 -4.80 10.43
C VAL A 362 15.18 -5.83 9.33
N VAL A 363 13.92 -6.17 9.07
CA VAL A 363 13.57 -7.08 7.96
C VAL A 363 13.96 -6.48 6.60
N ALA A 364 13.76 -5.17 6.38
CA ALA A 364 14.21 -4.47 5.17
C ALA A 364 15.75 -4.53 5.00
N MET A 365 16.51 -4.44 6.10
CA MET A 365 17.97 -4.56 6.09
C MET A 365 18.47 -6.00 5.85
N ILE A 366 17.71 -7.02 6.25
CA ILE A 366 18.06 -8.42 5.99
C ILE A 366 17.74 -8.82 4.54
N PHE A 367 16.64 -8.31 3.98
CA PHE A 367 16.16 -8.67 2.63
C PHE A 367 15.95 -7.44 1.72
N PRO A 368 17.01 -6.70 1.33
CA PRO A 368 16.89 -5.46 0.53
C PRO A 368 16.59 -5.69 -0.96
N PHE A 369 15.85 -6.75 -1.31
CA PHE A 369 15.64 -7.22 -2.68
C PHE A 369 14.34 -6.66 -3.26
N PHE A 370 14.42 -5.46 -3.83
CA PHE A 370 13.25 -4.67 -4.26
C PHE A 370 12.21 -5.46 -5.09
N ASN A 371 12.53 -5.94 -6.30
CA ASN A 371 11.56 -6.66 -7.14
C ASN A 371 11.17 -8.04 -6.58
N ASP A 372 12.10 -8.79 -5.99
CA ASP A 372 11.80 -10.13 -5.43
C ASP A 372 10.76 -10.03 -4.30
N PHE A 373 10.89 -8.98 -3.49
CA PHE A 373 10.05 -8.72 -2.34
C PHE A 373 8.69 -8.13 -2.73
N LEU A 374 8.66 -7.13 -3.63
CA LEU A 374 7.40 -6.56 -4.12
C LEU A 374 6.58 -7.58 -4.92
N GLY A 375 7.21 -8.36 -5.81
CA GLY A 375 6.54 -9.42 -6.56
C GLY A 375 5.88 -10.47 -5.66
N LEU A 376 6.53 -10.83 -4.55
CA LEU A 376 5.99 -11.74 -3.55
C LEU A 376 4.79 -11.15 -2.80
N ILE A 377 4.83 -9.86 -2.42
CA ILE A 377 3.69 -9.17 -1.79
C ILE A 377 2.52 -9.04 -2.75
N GLY A 378 2.78 -8.67 -4.01
CA GLY A 378 1.75 -8.57 -5.05
C GLY A 378 1.06 -9.90 -5.28
N ALA A 379 1.83 -10.98 -5.47
CA ALA A 379 1.31 -12.33 -5.61
C ALA A 379 0.52 -12.80 -4.36
N GLY A 380 1.04 -12.52 -3.16
CA GLY A 380 0.40 -12.90 -1.90
C GLY A 380 -0.88 -12.12 -1.55
N SER A 381 -1.03 -10.89 -2.06
CA SER A 381 -2.17 -10.01 -1.76
C SER A 381 -3.25 -9.99 -2.85
N PHE A 382 -2.87 -10.12 -4.13
CA PHE A 382 -3.77 -9.96 -5.27
C PHE A 382 -4.91 -10.98 -5.28
N TRP A 383 -4.63 -12.29 -5.27
CA TRP A 383 -5.72 -13.27 -5.22
C TRP A 383 -6.61 -13.12 -3.98
N PRO A 384 -6.11 -13.16 -2.73
CA PRO A 384 -7.01 -13.15 -1.58
C PRO A 384 -7.78 -11.84 -1.46
N LEU A 385 -7.11 -10.69 -1.56
CA LEU A 385 -7.67 -9.39 -1.18
C LEU A 385 -8.20 -8.57 -2.36
N THR A 386 -7.55 -8.60 -3.53
CA THR A 386 -8.07 -7.91 -4.71
C THR A 386 -9.16 -8.71 -5.40
N VAL A 387 -9.12 -10.06 -5.38
CA VAL A 387 -10.03 -10.89 -6.20
C VAL A 387 -11.00 -11.73 -5.37
N TYR A 388 -10.52 -12.60 -4.50
CA TYR A 388 -11.33 -13.61 -3.81
C TYR A 388 -12.34 -13.00 -2.85
N PHE A 389 -11.90 -12.20 -1.87
CA PHE A 389 -12.81 -11.63 -0.88
C PHE A 389 -13.86 -10.69 -1.51
N PRO A 390 -13.54 -9.78 -2.44
CA PRO A 390 -14.55 -8.95 -3.10
C PRO A 390 -15.60 -9.79 -3.85
N ILE A 391 -15.17 -10.83 -4.58
CA ILE A 391 -16.09 -11.74 -5.28
C ILE A 391 -16.97 -12.52 -4.28
N GLU A 392 -16.40 -13.06 -3.20
CA GLU A 392 -17.16 -13.79 -2.19
C GLU A 392 -18.18 -12.89 -1.46
N MET A 393 -17.77 -11.68 -1.06
CA MET A 393 -18.63 -10.71 -0.40
C MET A 393 -19.77 -10.29 -1.34
N HIS A 394 -19.47 -10.03 -2.61
CA HIS A 394 -20.48 -9.70 -3.59
C HIS A 394 -21.47 -10.84 -3.85
N ILE A 395 -21.00 -12.10 -3.95
CA ILE A 395 -21.89 -13.27 -4.08
C ILE A 395 -22.83 -13.39 -2.87
N ALA A 396 -22.32 -13.12 -1.66
CA ALA A 396 -23.11 -13.14 -0.43
C ALA A 396 -24.13 -11.98 -0.36
N GLN A 397 -23.71 -10.75 -0.67
CA GLN A 397 -24.58 -9.57 -0.70
C GLN A 397 -25.71 -9.70 -1.73
N SER A 398 -25.34 -9.93 -2.99
CA SER A 398 -26.28 -10.04 -4.12
C SER A 398 -27.13 -11.31 -4.08
N LYS A 399 -26.88 -12.22 -3.12
CA LYS A 399 -27.50 -13.54 -3.00
C LYS A 399 -27.45 -14.33 -4.33
N THR A 400 -26.37 -14.15 -5.09
CA THR A 400 -26.23 -14.73 -6.44
C THR A 400 -26.42 -16.25 -6.39
N PRO A 401 -27.39 -16.83 -7.13
CA PRO A 401 -27.66 -18.27 -7.09
C PRO A 401 -26.43 -19.09 -7.49
N LYS A 402 -26.12 -20.13 -6.70
CA LYS A 402 -25.06 -21.09 -7.04
C LYS A 402 -25.32 -21.70 -8.41
N TYR A 403 -24.27 -21.91 -9.19
CA TYR A 403 -24.32 -22.43 -10.57
C TYR A 403 -25.07 -21.55 -11.59
N SER A 404 -25.52 -20.34 -11.23
CA SER A 404 -25.92 -19.35 -12.24
C SER A 404 -24.72 -18.93 -13.10
N PHE A 405 -24.99 -18.46 -14.33
CA PHE A 405 -23.95 -17.95 -15.25
C PHE A 405 -23.02 -16.92 -14.58
N ARG A 406 -23.60 -15.96 -13.84
CA ARG A 406 -22.83 -14.96 -13.07
C ARG A 406 -21.94 -15.61 -12.01
N TRP A 407 -22.47 -16.58 -11.25
CA TRP A 407 -21.70 -17.30 -10.23
C TRP A 407 -20.53 -18.07 -10.83
N ILE A 408 -20.76 -18.77 -11.94
CA ILE A 408 -19.73 -19.55 -12.63
C ILE A 408 -18.59 -18.64 -13.11
N TRP A 409 -18.90 -17.54 -13.79
CA TRP A 409 -17.88 -16.60 -14.27
C TRP A 409 -17.08 -15.94 -13.15
N LEU A 410 -17.74 -15.53 -12.06
CA LEU A 410 -17.07 -15.00 -10.87
C LEU A 410 -16.10 -16.03 -10.25
N LYS A 411 -16.49 -17.31 -10.21
CA LYS A 411 -15.61 -18.39 -9.73
C LYS A 411 -14.47 -18.68 -10.69
N ILE A 412 -14.70 -18.72 -12.00
CA ILE A 412 -13.65 -18.89 -13.01
C ILE A 412 -12.61 -17.78 -12.89
N LEU A 413 -13.04 -16.51 -12.82
CA LEU A 413 -12.15 -15.36 -12.62
C LEU A 413 -11.29 -15.52 -11.36
N SER A 414 -11.90 -15.89 -10.23
CA SER A 414 -11.18 -16.11 -8.97
C SER A 414 -10.15 -17.26 -9.06
N TRP A 415 -10.49 -18.38 -9.70
CA TRP A 415 -9.56 -19.50 -9.90
C TRP A 415 -8.42 -19.19 -10.86
N VAL A 416 -8.69 -18.47 -11.96
CA VAL A 416 -7.64 -18.00 -12.88
C VAL A 416 -6.66 -17.08 -12.14
N CYS A 417 -7.19 -16.11 -11.37
CA CYS A 417 -6.34 -15.20 -10.58
C CYS A 417 -5.55 -15.92 -9.49
N LEU A 418 -6.06 -17.03 -8.92
CA LEU A 418 -5.30 -17.87 -7.98
C LEU A 418 -4.09 -18.50 -8.68
N VAL A 419 -4.30 -19.13 -9.85
CA VAL A 419 -3.21 -19.76 -10.62
C VAL A 419 -2.15 -18.74 -11.00
N VAL A 420 -2.56 -17.57 -11.50
CA VAL A 420 -1.66 -16.45 -11.82
C VAL A 420 -0.85 -16.02 -10.58
N SER A 421 -1.51 -15.90 -9.42
CA SER A 421 -0.85 -15.50 -8.16
C SER A 421 0.13 -16.57 -7.64
N LEU A 422 -0.22 -17.85 -7.73
CA LEU A 422 0.68 -18.95 -7.31
C LEU A 422 1.92 -19.02 -8.20
N ILE A 423 1.77 -18.83 -9.51
CA ILE A 423 2.87 -18.76 -10.47
C ILE A 423 3.77 -17.55 -10.16
N ALA A 424 3.18 -16.37 -9.93
CA ALA A 424 3.91 -15.15 -9.59
C ALA A 424 4.67 -15.26 -8.25
N ALA A 425 4.07 -15.90 -7.24
CA ALA A 425 4.71 -16.19 -5.98
C ALA A 425 5.90 -17.14 -6.17
N ALA A 426 5.78 -18.20 -7.00
CA ALA A 426 6.88 -19.11 -7.31
C ALA A 426 8.05 -18.39 -8.00
N GLY A 427 7.78 -17.50 -8.95
CA GLY A 427 8.81 -16.66 -9.58
C GLY A 427 9.52 -15.75 -8.58
N SER A 428 8.77 -15.06 -7.74
CA SER A 428 9.31 -14.13 -6.74
C SER A 428 10.12 -14.83 -5.64
N VAL A 429 9.68 -16.02 -5.20
CA VAL A 429 10.45 -16.88 -4.28
C VAL A 429 11.72 -17.40 -4.94
N GLN A 430 11.68 -17.79 -6.23
CA GLN A 430 12.88 -18.23 -6.95
C GLN A 430 13.91 -17.09 -7.09
N GLY A 431 13.45 -15.88 -7.42
CA GLY A 431 14.27 -14.67 -7.46
C GLY A 431 14.92 -14.41 -6.09
N LEU A 432 14.12 -14.38 -5.02
CA LEU A 432 14.60 -14.20 -3.65
C LEU A 432 15.66 -15.23 -3.24
N ILE A 433 15.44 -16.52 -3.55
CA ILE A 433 16.41 -17.60 -3.30
C ILE A 433 17.70 -17.37 -4.07
N GLN A 434 17.63 -16.89 -5.30
CA GLN A 434 18.81 -16.64 -6.12
C GLN A 434 19.60 -15.41 -5.62
N SER A 435 18.90 -14.34 -5.27
CA SER A 435 19.47 -13.12 -4.66
C SER A 435 20.11 -13.41 -3.30
N LEU A 436 19.52 -14.28 -2.47
CA LEU A 436 20.08 -14.69 -1.18
C LEU A 436 21.38 -15.49 -1.27
N LYS A 437 21.64 -16.22 -2.37
CA LYS A 437 22.89 -16.99 -2.53
C LYS A 437 24.11 -16.10 -2.75
N THR A 438 23.92 -14.91 -3.32
CA THR A 438 25.00 -13.96 -3.64
C THR A 438 25.10 -12.83 -2.61
N TYR A 439 24.05 -12.60 -1.83
CA TYR A 439 23.98 -11.55 -0.83
C TYR A 439 24.84 -11.81 0.40
N LYS A 440 25.62 -10.79 0.79
CA LYS A 440 26.34 -10.74 2.07
C LYS A 440 25.71 -9.64 2.94
N PRO A 441 24.98 -10.00 4.02
CA PRO A 441 24.36 -9.02 4.90
C PRO A 441 25.35 -7.99 5.44
N PHE A 442 24.89 -6.74 5.56
CA PHE A 442 25.63 -5.61 6.14
C PHE A 442 26.92 -5.19 5.41
N GLN A 443 27.22 -5.77 4.25
CA GLN A 443 28.30 -5.32 3.36
C GLN A 443 27.77 -4.41 2.25
N THR A 444 28.62 -3.51 1.76
CA THR A 444 28.36 -2.75 0.53
C THR A 444 28.50 -3.71 -0.65
N GLN A 445 27.49 -3.83 -1.51
CA GLN A 445 27.62 -4.59 -2.75
C GLN A 445 28.54 -3.84 -3.73
N GLU A 446 29.38 -4.58 -4.45
CA GLU A 446 30.44 -4.01 -5.30
C GLU A 446 29.96 -3.46 -6.65
#